data_AF-A0A831W6K8-F1
#
_entry.id   AF-A0A831W6K8-F1
#
_cell.length_a   1.000
_cell.length_b   1.000
_cell.length_c   1.000
_cell.angle_alpha   90.00
_cell.angle_beta   90.00
_cell.angle_gamma   90.00
#
_symmetry.space_group_name_H-M   'P 1'
#
loop_
_entity.id
_entity.type
_entity.pdbx_description
1 polymer ?
#
loop_
_entity_poly.entity_id
_entity_poly.type
_entity_poly.pdbx_seq_one_letter_code
_entity_poly.pdbx_strand_id
1 'polypeptide(L)' 'MSDDDGIIELQTRIAFQDGAIQELSDVIARQQRAIDGLQQEVEELRQQLRALQPSEVEGGSEPPPPHY' A
#
# COMPACT_ATOMS: atom_id res chain seq x y z
N MET A 1 23.27 -2.67 -46.69
CA MET A 1 22.55 -2.21 -45.49
C MET A 1 23.10 -0.84 -45.22
N SER A 2 22.32 0.18 -45.55
CA SER A 2 22.76 1.57 -45.38
C SER A 2 22.56 1.95 -43.91
N ASP A 3 23.37 2.85 -43.37
CA ASP A 3 23.29 3.26 -41.95
C ASP A 3 21.88 3.76 -41.57
N ASP A 4 21.13 4.30 -42.54
CA ASP A 4 19.73 4.70 -42.40
C ASP A 4 18.79 3.55 -42.02
N ASP A 5 18.99 2.34 -42.55
CA ASP A 5 18.17 1.16 -42.23
C ASP A 5 18.31 0.79 -40.75
N GLY A 6 19.53 0.85 -40.22
CA GLY A 6 19.82 0.55 -38.82
C GLY A 6 19.25 1.61 -37.87
N ILE A 7 19.28 2.88 -38.27
CA ILE A 7 18.67 3.97 -37.50
C ILE A 7 17.16 3.79 -37.41
N ILE A 8 16.49 3.43 -38.51
CA ILE A 8 15.04 3.20 -38.54
C ILE A 8 14.65 2.01 -37.63
N GLU A 9 15.44 0.93 -37.65
CA GLU A 9 15.20 -0.23 -36.77
C GLU A 9 15.31 0.17 -35.29
N LEU A 10 16.37 0.91 -34.93
CA LEU A 10 16.57 1.38 -33.56
C LEU A 10 15.44 2.31 -33.10
N GLN A 11 15.01 3.25 -33.94
CA GLN A 11 13.90 4.15 -33.63
C GLN A 11 12.59 3.38 -33.41
N THR A 12 12.33 2.38 -34.25
CA THR A 12 11.17 1.49 -34.11
C THR A 12 11.22 0.74 -32.78
N ARG A 13 12.37 0.16 -32.41
CA ARG A 13 12.57 -0.53 -31.13
C ARG A 13 12.42 0.40 -29.94
N ILE A 14 12.89 1.65 -30.03
CA ILE A 14 12.72 2.65 -28.97
C ILE A 14 11.23 2.98 -28.78
N ALA A 15 10.50 3.24 -29.86
CA ALA A 15 9.08 3.54 -29.79
C ALA A 15 8.26 2.40 -29.14
N PHE A 16 8.60 1.13 -29.43
CA PHE A 16 7.98 -0.01 -28.75
C PHE A 16 8.32 -0.07 -27.25
N GLN A 17 9.57 0.22 -26.89
CA GLN A 17 9.99 0.24 -25.49
C GLN A 17 9.33 1.38 -24.71
N ASP A 18 9.19 2.57 -25.31
CA ASP A 18 8.50 3.71 -24.69
C ASP A 18 7.02 3.35 -24.40
N GLY A 19 6.35 2.67 -25.34
CA GLY A 19 5.00 2.16 -25.14
C GLY A 19 4.93 1.17 -23.97
N ALA A 20 5.86 0.22 -23.90
CA ALA A 20 5.91 -0.76 -22.80
C ALA A 20 6.18 -0.10 -21.44
N ILE A 21 7.05 0.91 -21.39
CA ILE A 21 7.35 1.68 -20.18
C ILE A 21 6.10 2.43 -19.69
N GLN A 22 5.32 3.01 -20.61
CA GLN A 22 4.08 3.69 -20.25
C GLN A 22 3.05 2.70 -19.67
N GLU A 23 2.88 1.54 -20.29
CA GLU A 23 1.96 0.51 -19.81
C GLU A 23 2.36 0.01 -18.41
N LEU A 24 3.65 -0.26 -18.19
CA LEU A 24 4.17 -0.66 -16.88
C LEU A 24 3.96 0.44 -15.83
N SER A 25 4.18 1.69 -16.19
CA SER A 25 3.96 2.83 -15.29
C SER A 25 2.49 2.92 -14.87
N ASP A 26 1.56 2.72 -15.80
CA ASP A 26 0.13 2.72 -15.53
C ASP A 26 -0.28 1.55 -14.61
N VAL A 27 0.30 0.36 -14.81
CA VAL A 27 0.10 -0.81 -13.94
C VAL A 27 0.60 -0.50 -12.52
N ILE A 28 1.81 0.02 -12.38
CA ILE A 28 2.39 0.39 -11.08
C ILE A 28 1.51 1.43 -10.37
N ALA A 29 1.04 2.45 -11.07
CA ALA A 29 0.16 3.46 -10.50
C ALA A 29 -1.18 2.88 -10.00
N ARG A 30 -1.74 1.88 -10.69
CA ARG A 30 -2.93 1.16 -10.22
C ARG A 30 -2.63 0.29 -8.99
N GLN A 31 -1.50 -0.40 -8.99
CA GLN A 31 -1.08 -1.22 -7.85
C GLN A 31 -0.83 -0.38 -6.61
N GLN A 32 -0.17 0.78 -6.74
CA GLN A 32 0.05 1.68 -5.61
C GLN A 32 -1.26 2.13 -4.97
N ARG A 33 -2.26 2.53 -5.79
CA ARG A 33 -3.59 2.89 -5.28
C ARG A 33 -4.27 1.76 -4.53
N ALA A 34 -4.13 0.52 -4.99
CA ALA A 34 -4.66 -0.65 -4.27
C ALA A 34 -3.94 -0.89 -2.95
N ILE A 35 -2.61 -0.74 -2.92
CA ILE A 35 -1.80 -0.85 -1.69
C ILE A 35 -2.22 0.23 -0.69
N ASP A 36 -2.37 1.48 -1.13
CA ASP A 36 -2.77 2.59 -0.25
C ASP A 36 -4.14 2.32 0.38
N GLY A 37 -5.10 1.78 -0.38
CA GLY A 37 -6.40 1.37 0.12
C GLY A 37 -6.31 0.26 1.18
N LEU A 38 -5.53 -0.80 0.90
CA LEU A 38 -5.31 -1.88 1.87
C LEU A 38 -4.62 -1.40 3.15
N GLN A 39 -3.68 -0.45 3.03
CA GLN A 39 -3.02 0.13 4.20
C GLN A 39 -4.01 0.91 5.09
N GLN A 40 -4.93 1.66 4.48
CA GLN A 40 -5.99 2.37 5.21
C GLN A 40 -6.91 1.39 5.93
N GLU A 41 -7.41 0.37 5.23
CA GLU A 41 -8.28 -0.67 5.83
C GLU A 41 -7.61 -1.37 7.02
N VAL A 42 -6.32 -1.71 6.89
CA VAL A 42 -5.55 -2.33 7.98
C VAL A 42 -5.44 -1.39 9.19
N GLU A 43 -5.24 -0.09 8.98
CA GLU A 43 -5.17 0.86 10.09
C GLU A 43 -6.54 1.07 10.77
N GLU A 44 -7.63 1.08 10.00
CA GLU A 44 -8.98 1.10 10.55
C GLU A 44 -9.27 -0.15 11.40
N LEU A 45 -8.90 -1.34 10.91
CA LEU A 45 -9.04 -2.58 11.67
C LEU A 45 -8.22 -2.55 12.98
N ARG A 46 -6.99 -2.03 12.94
CA ARG A 46 -6.17 -1.86 14.16
C ARG A 46 -6.84 -0.92 15.16
N GLN A 47 -7.44 0.18 14.70
CA GLN A 47 -8.17 1.11 15.57
C GLN A 47 -9.38 0.42 16.22
N GLN A 48 -10.16 -0.34 15.45
CA GLN A 48 -11.30 -1.10 15.98
C GLN A 48 -10.86 -2.13 17.03
N LEU A 49 -9.77 -2.87 16.77
CA LEU A 49 -9.23 -3.83 17.73
C LEU A 49 -8.76 -3.16 19.03
N ARG A 50 -8.12 -1.99 18.95
CA ARG A 50 -7.74 -1.20 20.13
C ARG A 50 -8.97 -0.72 20.92
N ALA A 51 -10.03 -0.30 20.24
CA ALA A 51 -11.27 0.15 20.89
C ALA A 51 -12.02 -0.99 21.61
N LEU A 52 -11.85 -2.23 21.16
CA LEU A 52 -12.42 -3.42 21.80
C LEU A 52 -11.61 -3.92 23.01
N GLN A 53 -10.38 -3.46 23.21
CA GLN A 53 -9.62 -3.78 24.41
C GLN A 53 -10.19 -2.96 25.58
N PRO A 54 -10.75 -3.60 26.64
CA PRO A 54 -11.12 -2.87 27.83
C PRO A 54 -9.87 -2.21 28.41
N SER A 55 -9.99 -0.92 28.76
CA SER A 55 -8.90 -0.20 29.42
C SER A 55 -8.57 -0.93 30.74
N GLU A 56 -7.37 -1.47 30.88
CA GLU A 56 -6.87 -2.08 32.14
C GLU A 56 -6.70 -1.03 33.28
N VAL A 57 -7.28 0.17 33.15
CA VAL A 57 -7.03 1.33 34.03
C VAL A 57 -8.23 1.69 34.92
N GLU A 58 -9.28 0.87 34.97
CA GLU A 58 -10.31 0.93 36.04
C GLU A 58 -10.19 -0.25 37.01
N GLY A 59 -8.99 -0.81 37.16
CA GLY A 59 -8.62 -1.59 38.36
C GLY A 59 -8.33 -0.65 39.53
N GLY A 60 -9.33 0.16 39.92
CA GLY A 60 -9.28 0.93 41.15
C GLY A 60 -8.90 -0.01 42.29
N SER A 61 -7.86 0.39 43.03
CA SER A 61 -7.48 -0.22 44.30
C SER A 61 -8.64 -0.07 45.28
N GLU A 62 -9.62 -0.98 45.22
CA GLU A 62 -10.64 -1.10 46.25
C GLU A 62 -10.12 -2.13 47.27
N PRO A 63 -9.65 -1.70 48.45
CA PRO A 63 -9.23 -2.64 49.48
C PRO A 63 -10.42 -3.52 49.89
N PRO A 64 -10.18 -4.80 50.22
CA PRO A 64 -11.25 -5.74 50.55
C PRO A 64 -12.11 -5.21 51.71
N PRO A 65 -13.45 -5.44 51.67
CA PRO A 65 -14.38 -4.85 52.63
C PRO A 65 -14.10 -5.33 54.06
N PRO A 66 -14.25 -4.47 55.08
CA PRO A 66 -14.05 -4.85 56.48
C PRO A 66 -15.11 -5.87 56.90
N HIS A 67 -14.66 -7.03 57.38
CA HIS A 67 -15.54 -8.02 58.00
C HIS A 67 -15.90 -7.55 59.43
N TYR A 68 -17.15 -7.16 59.62
CA TYR A 68 -17.77 -6.89 60.93
C TYR A 68 -18.49 -8.13 61.47
#